data_AF-A0A8S0HC17-F1
#
_entry.id   AF-A0A8S0HC17-F1
#
_cell.length_a   1.000
_cell.length_b   1.000
_cell.length_c   1.000
_cell.angle_alpha   90.00
_cell.angle_beta   90.00
_cell.angle_gamma   90.00
#
_symmetry.space_group_name_H-M   'P 1'
#
loop_
_entity.id
_entity.type
_entity.pdbx_description
1 polymer ?
#
loop_
_entity_poly.entity_id
_entity_poly.type
_entity_poly.pdbx_seq_one_letter_code
_entity_poly.pdbx_strand_id
1 'polypeptide(L)'
;MIALRDPGVMVHAMGKASAARVTLRSVEELEALAASVPPMAYDIDSYAGLGLLWETLSVRQIEQPTAEDLARVNQCLLAAIADVRAKGVDLGSRLGAVNRAASSRVRQLLREQW
;
A
#
# COMPACT_ATOMS: atom_id res chain seq x y z
N MET A 1 1.96 0.73 -8.07
CA MET A 1 0.93 1.65 -7.51
C MET A 1 1.66 2.83 -6.90
N ILE A 2 1.14 4.05 -7.03
CA ILE A 2 1.68 5.23 -6.36
C ILE A 2 0.63 5.70 -5.36
N ALA A 3 1.05 6.15 -4.19
CA ALA A 3 0.16 6.79 -3.23
C ALA A 3 0.73 8.12 -2.77
N LEU A 4 -0.14 9.09 -2.51
CA LEU A 4 0.25 10.30 -1.79
C LEU A 4 0.43 9.95 -0.31
N ARG A 5 1.51 10.42 0.28
CA ARG A 5 1.83 10.18 1.69
C ARG A 5 1.15 11.23 2.55
N ASP A 6 -0.10 10.99 2.87
CA ASP A 6 -0.96 11.86 3.65
C ASP A 6 -1.90 11.04 4.57
N PRO A 7 -2.23 11.51 5.79
CA PRO A 7 -3.11 10.77 6.71
C PRO A 7 -4.52 10.48 6.16
N GLY A 8 -5.02 11.28 5.23
CA GLY A 8 -6.30 11.07 4.55
C GLY A 8 -6.26 9.94 3.52
N VAL A 9 -5.08 9.52 3.08
CA VAL A 9 -4.91 8.39 2.16
C VAL A 9 -4.88 7.09 2.96
N MET A 10 -5.95 6.31 2.83
CA MET A 10 -6.11 5.05 3.54
C MET A 10 -6.39 3.91 2.56
N VAL A 11 -5.87 2.71 2.87
CA VAL A 11 -6.14 1.49 2.10
C VAL A 11 -6.57 0.39 3.06
N HIS A 12 -7.82 -0.05 2.95
CA HIS A 12 -8.32 -1.17 3.75
C HIS A 12 -9.51 -1.84 3.06
N ALA A 13 -9.82 -3.08 3.45
CA ALA A 13 -10.91 -3.86 2.86
C ALA A 13 -12.32 -3.42 3.33
N MET A 14 -12.40 -2.73 4.47
CA MET A 14 -13.66 -2.37 5.12
C MET A 14 -13.47 -1.18 6.07
N GLY A 15 -14.54 -0.41 6.31
CA GLY A 15 -14.53 0.68 7.30
C GLY A 15 -14.43 0.18 8.74
N LYS A 16 -13.85 1.00 9.64
CA LYS A 16 -13.56 0.63 11.03
C LYS A 16 -14.79 0.13 11.80
N ALA A 17 -15.92 0.81 11.69
CA ALA A 17 -17.16 0.41 12.37
C ALA A 17 -17.67 -0.97 11.92
N SER A 18 -17.60 -1.25 10.62
CA SER A 18 -17.98 -2.56 10.07
C SER A 18 -17.01 -3.66 10.50
N ALA A 19 -15.70 -3.38 10.47
CA ALA A 19 -14.66 -4.30 10.94
C ALA A 19 -14.84 -4.66 12.42
N ALA A 20 -15.00 -3.64 13.26
CA ALA A 20 -15.24 -3.80 14.69
C ALA A 20 -16.46 -4.69 14.95
N ARG A 21 -17.59 -4.39 14.29
CA ARG A 21 -18.83 -5.17 14.41
C ARG A 21 -18.66 -6.64 14.03
N VAL A 22 -18.06 -6.92 12.87
CA VAL A 22 -17.92 -8.31 12.38
C VAL A 22 -16.88 -9.08 13.19
N THR A 23 -15.84 -8.42 13.66
CA THR A 23 -14.77 -9.05 14.44
C THR A 23 -15.05 -9.07 15.95
N LEU A 24 -16.25 -8.64 16.37
CA LEU A 24 -16.71 -8.58 17.75
C LEU A 24 -15.76 -7.79 18.68
N ARG A 25 -15.30 -6.64 18.19
CA ARG A 25 -14.42 -5.70 18.90
C ARG A 25 -15.04 -4.31 18.97
N SER A 26 -14.55 -3.47 19.87
CA SER A 26 -14.74 -2.03 19.78
C SER A 26 -13.87 -1.42 18.67
N VAL A 27 -14.15 -0.18 18.27
CA VAL A 27 -13.32 0.52 17.28
C VAL A 27 -11.94 0.82 17.86
N GLU A 28 -11.88 1.17 19.15
CA GLU A 28 -10.65 1.46 19.87
C GLU A 28 -9.75 0.22 19.96
N GLU A 29 -10.33 -0.95 20.25
CA GLU A 29 -9.60 -2.23 20.25
C GLU A 29 -9.06 -2.57 18.86
N LEU A 30 -9.83 -2.28 17.81
CA LEU A 30 -9.39 -2.48 16.42
C LEU A 30 -8.21 -1.56 16.07
N GLU A 31 -8.24 -0.30 16.50
CA GLU A 31 -7.14 0.66 16.28
C GLU A 31 -5.87 0.28 17.04
N ALA A 32 -6.00 -0.14 18.29
CA ALA A 32 -4.87 -0.65 19.06
C ALA A 32 -4.23 -1.88 18.40
N LEU A 33 -5.06 -2.80 17.88
CA LEU A 33 -4.58 -3.97 17.17
C LEU A 33 -3.89 -3.59 15.85
N ALA A 34 -4.49 -2.67 15.08
CA ALA A 34 -3.94 -2.16 13.83
C ALA A 34 -2.52 -1.59 13.97
N ALA A 35 -2.21 -0.92 15.09
CA ALA A 35 -0.88 -0.38 15.36
C ALA A 35 0.23 -1.45 15.47
N SER A 36 -0.13 -2.69 15.82
CA SER A 36 0.81 -3.81 15.98
C SER A 36 0.77 -4.82 14.83
N VAL A 37 -0.25 -4.77 13.98
CA VAL A 37 -0.49 -5.71 12.88
C VAL A 37 -0.60 -4.92 11.57
N PRO A 38 0.51 -4.68 10.84
CA PRO A 38 0.51 -3.79 9.67
C PRO A 38 -0.57 -4.10 8.60
N PRO A 39 -0.92 -5.37 8.29
CA PRO A 39 -2.00 -5.66 7.36
C PRO A 39 -3.41 -5.24 7.81
N MET A 40 -3.61 -4.93 9.09
CA MET A 40 -4.88 -4.44 9.65
C MET A 40 -4.92 -2.91 9.79
N ALA A 41 -3.79 -2.24 9.55
CA ALA A 41 -3.70 -0.81 9.64
C ALA A 41 -4.31 -0.12 8.41
N TYR A 42 -4.86 1.07 8.64
CA TYR A 42 -5.55 1.85 7.62
C TYR A 42 -4.63 2.85 6.93
N ASP A 43 -3.56 3.27 7.61
CA ASP A 43 -2.66 4.31 7.12
C ASP A 43 -1.78 3.82 5.96
N ILE A 44 -1.36 4.77 5.13
CA ILE A 44 -0.59 4.46 3.93
C ILE A 44 0.82 3.97 4.20
N ASP A 45 1.41 4.26 5.37
CA ASP A 45 2.77 3.85 5.71
C ASP A 45 2.82 2.36 6.05
N SER A 46 1.85 1.88 6.81
CA SER A 46 1.65 0.45 7.04
C SER A 46 1.43 -0.31 5.73
N TYR A 47 0.64 0.27 4.81
CA TYR A 47 0.43 -0.29 3.48
C TYR A 47 1.71 -0.28 2.62
N ALA A 48 2.52 0.77 2.70
CA ALA A 48 3.83 0.86 2.06
C ALA A 48 4.78 -0.25 2.58
N GLY A 49 4.73 -0.54 3.88
CA GLY A 49 5.46 -1.65 4.51
C GLY A 49 5.10 -3.04 3.97
N LEU A 50 3.98 -3.19 3.25
CA LEU A 50 3.63 -4.43 2.54
C LEU A 50 4.33 -4.57 1.18
N GLY A 51 5.05 -3.52 0.71
CA GLY A 51 5.70 -3.45 -0.60
C GLY A 51 4.74 -3.62 -1.78
N LEU A 52 3.52 -3.12 -1.62
CA LEU A 52 2.51 -3.09 -2.67
C LEU A 52 2.54 -1.78 -3.48
N LEU A 53 3.13 -0.74 -2.89
CA LEU A 53 3.39 0.53 -3.53
C LEU A 53 4.76 0.50 -4.22
N TRP A 54 4.80 1.05 -5.42
CA TRP A 54 6.02 1.31 -6.17
C TRP A 54 6.71 2.57 -5.66
N GLU A 55 5.92 3.58 -5.23
CA GLU A 55 6.43 4.83 -4.66
C GLU A 55 5.38 5.44 -3.72
N THR A 56 5.85 6.17 -2.71
CA THR A 56 5.03 7.08 -1.89
C THR A 56 5.50 8.51 -2.07
N LEU A 57 4.58 9.42 -2.35
CA LEU A 57 4.92 10.81 -2.66
C LEU A 57 4.34 11.77 -1.62
N SER A 58 5.21 12.52 -0.94
CA SER A 58 4.78 13.68 -0.15
C SER A 58 4.62 14.91 -1.06
N VAL A 59 3.51 15.62 -0.87
CA VAL A 59 3.17 16.89 -1.52
C VAL A 59 2.96 17.98 -0.46
N ARG A 60 3.03 19.24 -0.86
CA ARG A 60 2.85 20.39 0.03
C ARG A 60 1.38 20.62 0.36
N GLN A 61 0.50 20.55 -0.64
CA GLN A 61 -0.93 20.73 -0.47
C GLN A 61 -1.69 19.57 -1.12
N ILE A 62 -2.40 18.80 -0.30
CA ILE A 62 -3.18 17.63 -0.76
C ILE A 62 -4.48 18.05 -1.44
N GLU A 63 -5.27 18.87 -0.76
CA GLU A 63 -6.61 19.26 -1.22
C GLU A 63 -6.57 20.20 -2.43
N GLN A 64 -5.53 21.05 -2.50
CA GLN A 64 -5.34 22.03 -3.57
C GLN A 64 -3.87 22.02 -3.98
N PRO A 65 -3.46 21.10 -4.87
CA PRO A 65 -2.05 20.91 -5.19
C PRO A 65 -1.45 22.15 -5.83
N THR A 66 -0.26 22.52 -5.37
CA THR A 66 0.52 23.59 -5.99
C THR A 66 1.06 23.16 -7.35
N ALA A 67 1.54 24.12 -8.16
CA ALA A 67 2.23 23.79 -9.41
C ALA A 67 3.45 22.87 -9.20
N GLU A 68 4.13 22.99 -8.06
CA GLU A 68 5.24 22.12 -7.69
C GLU A 68 4.78 20.70 -7.35
N ASP A 69 3.66 20.56 -6.65
CA ASP A 69 3.07 19.25 -6.34
C ASP A 69 2.66 18.54 -7.62
N LEU A 70 1.99 19.26 -8.53
CA LEU A 70 1.63 18.74 -9.85
C LEU A 70 2.86 18.32 -10.66
N ALA A 71 3.92 19.14 -10.68
CA ALA A 71 5.16 18.80 -11.38
C ALA A 71 5.78 17.51 -10.83
N ARG A 72 5.82 17.37 -9.49
CA ARG A 72 6.36 16.19 -8.82
C ARG A 72 5.55 14.92 -9.10
N VAL A 73 4.22 15.03 -9.03
CA VAL A 73 3.32 13.91 -9.37
C VAL A 73 3.50 13.52 -10.84
N ASN A 74 3.53 14.49 -11.76
CA ASN A 74 3.74 14.22 -13.19
C ASN A 74 5.09 13.53 -13.46
N GLN A 75 6.17 13.96 -12.80
CA GLN A 75 7.47 13.32 -12.92
C GLN A 75 7.44 11.88 -12.41
N CYS A 76 6.79 11.63 -11.28
CA CYS A 76 6.61 10.29 -10.72
C CYS A 76 5.82 9.38 -11.67
N LEU A 77 4.73 9.89 -12.27
CA LEU A 77 3.94 9.16 -13.25
C LEU A 77 4.74 8.79 -14.50
N LEU A 78 5.53 9.71 -15.04
CA LEU A 78 6.40 9.45 -16.19
C LEU A 78 7.43 8.35 -15.88
N ALA A 79 8.04 8.40 -14.70
CA ALA A 79 8.98 7.37 -14.25
C ALA A 79 8.30 6.01 -14.11
N ALA A 80 7.11 5.95 -13.51
CA ALA A 80 6.35 4.69 -13.37
C ALA A 80 5.93 4.12 -14.73
N ILE A 81 5.50 4.96 -15.68
CA ILE A 81 5.17 4.51 -17.05
C ILE A 81 6.40 3.93 -17.75
N ALA A 82 7.56 4.57 -17.62
CA ALA A 82 8.81 4.06 -18.17
C ALA A 82 9.18 2.70 -17.54
N ASP A 83 9.02 2.56 -16.23
CA ASP A 83 9.30 1.31 -15.49
C ASP A 83 8.40 0.15 -15.94
N VAL A 84 7.10 0.40 -16.08
CA VAL A 84 6.13 -0.60 -16.57
C VAL A 84 6.48 -1.05 -17.99
N ARG A 85 6.83 -0.11 -18.89
CA ARG A 85 7.25 -0.45 -20.26
C ARG A 85 8.50 -1.33 -20.29
N ALA A 86 9.42 -1.15 -19.33
CA ALA A 86 10.65 -1.92 -19.26
C ALA A 86 10.47 -3.31 -18.61
N LYS A 87 9.62 -3.42 -17.59
CA LYS A 87 9.52 -4.63 -16.74
C LYS A 87 8.36 -5.57 -17.07
N GLY A 88 7.37 -5.11 -17.84
CA GLY A 88 6.23 -5.91 -18.25
C GLY A 88 4.94 -5.64 -17.47
N VAL A 89 3.95 -6.51 -17.66
CA VAL A 89 2.55 -6.27 -17.27
C VAL A 89 2.06 -7.12 -16.09
N ASP A 90 2.92 -7.94 -15.50
CA ASP A 90 2.56 -8.75 -14.34
C ASP A 90 2.62 -7.95 -13.01
N LEU A 91 2.23 -8.61 -11.92
CA LEU A 91 2.24 -8.03 -10.56
C LEU A 91 3.41 -8.52 -9.72
N GLY A 92 4.46 -9.06 -10.34
CA GLY A 92 5.65 -9.59 -9.68
C GLY A 92 6.41 -8.53 -8.88
N SER A 93 6.33 -7.26 -9.29
CA SER A 93 6.86 -6.10 -8.56
C SER A 93 6.29 -5.92 -7.15
N ARG A 94 5.18 -6.59 -6.82
CA ARG A 94 4.55 -6.56 -5.50
C ARG A 94 5.07 -7.64 -4.55
N LEU A 95 6.06 -8.43 -4.96
CA LEU A 95 6.67 -9.50 -4.18
C LEU A 95 8.02 -9.04 -3.59
N GLY A 96 8.48 -9.71 -2.53
CA GLY A 96 9.81 -9.48 -1.95
C GLY A 96 9.84 -8.63 -0.68
N ALA A 97 8.74 -7.95 -0.33
CA ALA A 97 8.64 -7.25 0.94
C ALA A 97 8.66 -8.22 2.14
N VAL A 98 9.30 -7.82 3.23
CA VAL A 98 9.41 -8.63 4.47
C VAL A 98 8.04 -9.05 4.99
N ASN A 99 7.09 -8.11 5.07
CA ASN A 99 5.71 -8.37 5.50
C ASN A 99 4.91 -9.25 4.52
N ARG A 100 5.49 -9.62 3.38
CA ARG A 100 4.93 -10.54 2.39
C ARG A 100 5.83 -11.74 2.11
N ALA A 101 6.81 -12.03 2.96
CA ALA A 101 7.72 -13.18 2.78
C ALA A 101 6.95 -14.51 2.59
N ALA A 102 5.86 -14.72 3.33
CA ALA A 102 4.99 -15.88 3.18
C ALA A 102 4.34 -15.96 1.78
N SER A 103 3.93 -14.82 1.20
CA SER A 103 3.37 -14.77 -0.16
C SER A 103 4.39 -15.24 -1.21
N SER A 104 5.67 -14.91 -1.02
CA SER A 104 6.75 -15.37 -1.90
C SER A 104 7.02 -16.87 -1.70
N ARG A 105 7.08 -17.34 -0.44
CA ARG A 105 7.34 -18.76 -0.13
C ARG A 105 6.26 -19.68 -0.68
N VAL A 106 4.98 -19.31 -0.57
CA VAL A 106 3.87 -20.10 -1.15
C VAL A 106 4.05 -20.27 -2.66
N ARG A 107 4.39 -19.21 -3.39
CA ARG A 107 4.63 -19.29 -4.85
C ARG A 107 5.81 -20.18 -5.20
N GLN A 108 6.87 -20.13 -4.40
CA GLN A 108 8.03 -21.00 -4.58
C GLN A 108 7.63 -22.48 -4.41
N LEU A 109 6.96 -22.81 -3.30
CA LEU A 109 6.49 -24.17 -3.02
C LEU A 109 5.55 -24.72 -4.09
N LEU A 110 4.63 -23.88 -4.59
CA LEU A 110 3.76 -24.26 -5.69
C LEU A 110 4.57 -24.64 -6.93
N ARG A 111 5.59 -23.85 -7.30
CA ARG A 111 6.45 -24.15 -8.45
C ARG A 111 7.30 -25.42 -8.26
N GLU A 112 7.72 -25.72 -7.04
CA GLU A 112 8.48 -26.94 -6.72
C GLU A 112 7.62 -28.22 -6.90
N GLN A 113 6.29 -28.10 -6.83
CA GLN A 113 5.35 -29.23 -6.83
C GLN A 113 4.43 -29.28 -8.06
N TRP A 114 4.53 -28.30 -8.95
CA TRP A 114 3.69 -28.18 -10.15
C TRP A 114 4.26 -28.99 -11.31
#